data_AF-A0A0N8WHJ7-F1
#
_entry.id   AF-A0A0N8WHJ7-F1
#
_cell.length_a   1.000
_cell.length_b   1.000
_cell.length_c   1.000
_cell.angle_alpha   90.00
_cell.angle_beta   90.00
_cell.angle_gamma   90.00
#
_symmetry.space_group_name_H-M   'P 1'
#
loop_
_entity.id
_entity.type
_entity.pdbx_description
1 polymer ?
#
loop_
_entity_poly.entity_id
_entity_poly.type
_entity_poly.pdbx_seq_one_letter_code
_entity_poly.pdbx_strand_id
1 'polypeptide(L)'
;MNLFKRLRIKDYLYTFCFFALALASCEEQEKMSSVNPENWSKRAADTSQLDSLETGKTYLSIYSQIYNLSEHKRINLTATASLRNTSDTDSIYVLSAKYFDTHGKMIRTYFDQPIYLAPMETVEIIIDEEDVTGGTGSNFLFEWKASTTTPEPMFEGVMNSTNRQQGLSFTTQGKRVK
;
A
#
# COMPACT_ATOMS: atom_id res chain seq x y z
N MET A 1 57.46 12.25 -35.16
CA MET A 1 57.27 11.21 -34.11
C MET A 1 56.22 11.58 -33.04
N ASN A 2 55.26 12.50 -33.28
CA ASN A 2 54.32 12.97 -32.23
C ASN A 2 52.82 12.99 -32.63
N LEU A 3 52.44 12.47 -33.81
CA LEU A 3 51.02 12.47 -34.24
C LEU A 3 50.28 11.17 -33.87
N PHE A 4 50.93 10.01 -33.97
CA PHE A 4 50.32 8.70 -33.70
C PHE A 4 50.08 8.39 -32.20
N LYS A 5 50.81 9.02 -31.28
CA LYS A 5 50.56 8.89 -29.83
C LYS A 5 49.33 9.68 -29.37
N ARG A 6 48.97 10.76 -30.08
CA ARG A 6 47.89 11.68 -29.69
C ARG A 6 46.49 11.13 -29.99
N LEU A 7 46.35 10.28 -31.03
CA LEU A 7 45.09 9.58 -31.32
C LEU A 7 44.78 8.53 -30.26
N ARG A 8 45.77 7.70 -29.88
CA ARG A 8 45.58 6.62 -28.89
C ARG A 8 45.06 7.12 -27.54
N ILE A 9 45.53 8.29 -27.08
CA ILE A 9 45.12 8.89 -25.80
C ILE A 9 43.66 9.38 -25.84
N LYS A 10 43.19 9.93 -26.96
CA LYS A 10 41.79 10.35 -27.09
C LYS A 10 40.86 9.16 -27.06
N ASP A 11 41.23 8.05 -27.71
CA ASP A 11 40.43 6.83 -27.72
C ASP A 11 40.29 6.26 -26.30
N TYR A 12 41.38 6.19 -25.52
CA TYR A 12 41.31 5.81 -24.11
C TYR A 12 40.50 6.79 -23.25
N LEU A 13 40.52 8.09 -23.57
CA LEU A 13 39.74 9.10 -22.85
C LEU A 13 38.24 8.92 -23.09
N TYR A 14 37.82 8.61 -24.33
CA TYR A 14 36.42 8.31 -24.65
C TYR A 14 35.97 6.98 -24.03
N THR A 15 36.80 5.93 -24.04
CA THR A 15 36.49 4.66 -23.37
C THR A 15 36.38 4.83 -21.86
N PHE A 16 37.26 5.65 -21.24
CA PHE A 16 37.20 5.94 -19.81
C PHE A 16 35.96 6.78 -19.45
N CYS A 17 35.59 7.78 -20.26
CA CYS A 17 34.34 8.53 -20.08
C CYS A 17 33.10 7.63 -20.18
N PHE A 18 33.07 6.70 -21.13
CA PHE A 18 31.95 5.76 -21.31
C PHE A 18 31.83 4.78 -20.14
N PHE A 19 32.96 4.30 -19.61
CA PHE A 19 32.99 3.42 -18.44
C PHE A 19 32.63 4.16 -17.14
N ALA A 20 33.02 5.42 -17.00
CA ALA A 20 32.64 6.27 -15.86
C ALA A 20 31.13 6.60 -15.85
N LEU A 21 30.52 6.80 -17.03
CA LEU A 21 29.06 7.01 -17.16
C LEU A 21 28.25 5.75 -16.81
N ALA A 22 28.78 4.56 -17.09
CA ALA A 22 28.11 3.30 -16.74
C ALA A 22 28.07 3.02 -15.23
N LEU A 23 29.05 3.53 -14.47
CA LEU A 23 29.09 3.39 -12.99
C LEU A 23 28.25 4.43 -12.25
N ALA A 24 27.77 5.47 -12.94
CA ALA A 24 26.88 6.48 -12.35
C ALA A 24 25.39 6.10 -12.42
N SER A 25 25.03 5.02 -13.12
CA SER A 25 23.67 4.49 -13.16
C SER A 25 23.39 3.59 -11.96
N CYS A 26 23.64 4.11 -10.76
CA CYS A 26 23.09 3.53 -9.55
C CYS A 26 21.68 4.10 -9.39
N GLU A 27 20.71 3.43 -10.01
CA GLU A 27 19.30 3.71 -9.79
C GLU A 27 18.97 3.25 -8.37
N GLU A 28 19.01 4.19 -7.44
CA GLU A 28 18.53 3.98 -6.09
C GLU A 28 17.03 3.67 -6.22
N GLN A 29 16.65 2.40 -6.02
CA GLN A 29 15.25 2.02 -5.92
C GLN A 29 14.68 2.78 -4.73
N GLU A 30 13.96 3.87 -5.00
CA GLU A 30 13.06 4.44 -4.01
C GLU A 30 12.17 3.29 -3.53
N LYS A 31 12.35 2.91 -2.27
CA LYS A 31 11.35 2.10 -1.59
C LYS A 31 10.08 2.91 -1.71
N MET A 32 9.13 2.47 -2.55
CA MET A 32 7.79 3.03 -2.61
C MET A 32 7.29 3.11 -1.17
N SER A 33 7.39 4.30 -0.59
CA SER A 33 7.18 4.55 0.82
C SER A 33 5.70 4.78 1.03
N SER A 34 4.88 3.79 0.69
CA SER A 34 3.50 3.67 1.19
C SER A 34 3.45 3.28 2.67
N VAL A 35 4.61 3.29 3.34
CA VAL A 35 4.82 3.07 4.77
C VAL A 35 5.48 4.38 5.27
N ASN A 36 4.78 5.44 5.68
CA ASN A 36 3.74 5.46 6.72
C ASN A 36 3.24 6.90 7.04
N PRO A 37 2.01 7.10 7.55
CA PRO A 37 1.78 8.14 8.58
C PRO A 37 1.66 7.56 10.01
N GLU A 38 1.25 6.29 10.13
CA GLU A 38 0.84 5.63 11.38
C GLU A 38 1.87 4.64 11.92
N ASN A 39 2.69 5.05 12.90
CA ASN A 39 3.73 4.18 13.46
C ASN A 39 3.15 2.89 14.09
N TRP A 40 3.07 1.81 13.30
CA TRP A 40 2.48 0.52 13.67
C TRP A 40 3.08 -0.07 14.93
N SER A 41 4.36 0.19 15.21
CA SER A 41 5.03 -0.32 16.41
C SER A 41 4.44 0.23 17.70
N LYS A 42 3.85 1.44 17.68
CA LYS A 42 3.17 2.03 18.84
C LYS A 42 1.83 1.38 19.13
N ARG A 43 1.27 0.66 18.16
CA ARG A 43 -0.05 0.02 18.22
C ARG A 43 0.05 -1.48 18.46
N ALA A 44 1.26 -2.02 18.59
CA ALA A 44 1.49 -3.44 18.82
C ALA A 44 0.69 -3.92 20.03
N ALA A 45 -0.18 -4.89 19.80
CA ALA A 45 -1.02 -5.49 20.82
C ALA A 45 -0.27 -6.62 21.53
N ASP A 46 -0.54 -6.77 22.83
CA ASP A 46 -0.09 -7.94 23.58
C ASP A 46 -0.90 -9.17 23.15
N THR A 47 -0.22 -10.14 22.54
CA THR A 47 -0.84 -11.34 21.99
C THR A 47 -1.48 -12.23 23.06
N SER A 48 -1.09 -12.08 24.33
CA SER A 48 -1.66 -12.87 25.44
C SER A 48 -3.15 -12.61 25.67
N GLN A 49 -3.67 -11.46 25.22
CA GLN A 49 -5.07 -11.07 25.40
C GLN A 49 -5.99 -11.54 24.24
N LEU A 50 -5.43 -12.19 23.23
CA LEU A 50 -6.14 -12.47 21.98
C LEU A 50 -6.78 -13.87 21.93
N ASP A 51 -6.42 -14.79 22.82
CA ASP A 51 -6.80 -16.21 22.71
C ASP A 51 -8.29 -16.46 22.95
N SER A 52 -8.97 -15.60 23.73
CA SER A 52 -10.40 -15.70 24.02
C SER A 52 -11.31 -14.97 23.03
N LEU A 53 -10.74 -14.22 22.08
CA LEU A 53 -11.51 -13.37 21.17
C LEU A 53 -11.98 -14.14 19.93
N GLU A 54 -13.13 -13.75 19.40
CA GLU A 54 -13.58 -14.26 18.11
C GLU A 54 -12.71 -13.71 16.99
N THR A 55 -12.50 -14.53 15.96
CA THR A 55 -11.73 -14.16 14.77
C THR A 55 -12.66 -13.92 13.60
N GLY A 56 -12.41 -12.84 12.86
CA GLY A 56 -13.09 -12.54 11.61
C GLY A 56 -12.11 -12.22 10.48
N LYS A 57 -12.61 -12.31 9.25
CA LYS A 57 -11.92 -11.83 8.04
C LYS A 57 -12.82 -10.93 7.23
N THR A 58 -12.29 -9.79 6.82
CA THR A 58 -13.01 -8.83 5.98
C THR A 58 -12.24 -8.57 4.70
N TYR A 59 -12.93 -8.72 3.57
CA TYR A 59 -12.43 -8.38 2.25
C TYR A 59 -12.85 -6.95 1.90
N LEU A 60 -11.91 -6.11 1.48
CA LEU A 60 -12.17 -4.75 1.01
C LEU A 60 -11.63 -4.60 -0.42
N SER A 61 -12.51 -4.34 -1.38
CA SER A 61 -12.08 -3.92 -2.72
C SER A 61 -11.35 -2.58 -2.63
N ILE A 62 -10.20 -2.45 -3.28
CA ILE A 62 -9.50 -1.16 -3.38
C ILE A 62 -8.94 -0.97 -4.78
N TYR A 63 -8.93 0.25 -5.29
CA TYR A 63 -8.58 0.51 -6.69
C TYR A 63 -7.46 1.53 -6.75
N SER A 64 -6.26 1.08 -7.14
CA SER A 64 -5.16 1.98 -7.52
C SER A 64 -5.36 2.55 -8.93
N GLN A 65 -6.16 1.86 -9.76
CA GLN A 65 -6.50 2.30 -11.11
C GLN A 65 -7.97 1.97 -11.45
N ILE A 66 -8.57 2.79 -12.31
CA ILE A 66 -9.87 2.49 -12.95
C ILE A 66 -9.82 2.74 -14.45
N TYR A 67 -10.67 2.05 -15.22
CA TYR A 67 -10.81 2.29 -16.65
C TYR A 67 -11.53 3.61 -16.93
N ASN A 68 -11.15 4.26 -18.02
CA ASN A 68 -11.78 5.48 -18.47
C ASN A 68 -11.92 5.51 -19.99
N LEU A 69 -13.15 5.63 -20.48
CA LEU A 69 -13.55 5.60 -21.89
C LEU A 69 -13.33 4.25 -22.60
N SER A 70 -12.23 3.53 -22.33
CA SER A 70 -11.94 2.22 -22.93
C SER A 70 -11.06 1.36 -22.03
N GLU A 71 -10.90 0.08 -22.41
CA GLU A 71 -10.00 -0.87 -21.73
C GLU A 71 -8.50 -0.51 -21.86
N HIS A 72 -8.15 0.35 -22.81
CA HIS A 72 -6.75 0.76 -23.04
C HIS A 72 -6.34 2.00 -22.24
N LYS A 73 -7.30 2.66 -21.58
CA LYS A 73 -7.04 3.92 -20.87
C LYS A 73 -7.46 3.80 -19.41
N ARG A 74 -6.49 3.99 -18.53
CA ARG A 74 -6.68 3.97 -17.08
C ARG A 74 -6.44 5.35 -16.46
N ILE A 75 -7.04 5.57 -15.31
CA ILE A 75 -6.75 6.68 -14.41
C ILE A 75 -6.18 6.08 -13.13
N ASN A 76 -5.06 6.62 -12.64
CA ASN A 76 -4.52 6.28 -11.33
C ASN A 76 -5.30 7.00 -10.22
N LEU A 77 -5.37 6.38 -9.05
CA LEU A 77 -6.13 6.86 -7.92
C LEU A 77 -5.24 6.83 -6.68
N THR A 78 -5.33 7.86 -5.84
CA THR A 78 -4.98 7.69 -4.42
C THR A 78 -6.09 6.86 -3.78
N ALA A 79 -5.71 5.87 -2.98
CA ALA A 79 -6.66 5.04 -2.28
C ALA A 79 -6.36 5.00 -0.77
N THR A 80 -7.37 5.32 0.03
CA THR A 80 -7.31 5.27 1.49
C THR A 80 -8.15 4.12 1.99
N ALA A 81 -7.54 3.14 2.67
CA ALA A 81 -8.25 2.13 3.42
C ALA A 81 -8.35 2.55 4.88
N SER A 82 -9.56 2.84 5.34
CA SER A 82 -9.89 3.18 6.72
C SER A 82 -10.27 1.92 7.50
N LEU A 83 -9.54 1.64 8.57
CA LEU A 83 -9.81 0.60 9.56
C LEU A 83 -10.45 1.29 10.76
N ARG A 84 -11.72 0.99 11.05
CA ARG A 84 -12.50 1.70 12.07
C ARG A 84 -12.97 0.75 13.16
N ASN A 85 -12.68 1.09 14.40
CA ASN A 85 -13.39 0.54 15.55
C ASN A 85 -14.72 1.29 15.71
N THR A 86 -15.84 0.56 15.62
CA THR A 86 -17.17 1.14 15.78
C THR A 86 -17.74 0.96 17.20
N SER A 87 -17.00 0.27 18.08
CA SER A 87 -17.30 0.22 19.50
C SER A 87 -16.89 1.51 20.20
N ASP A 88 -17.75 1.99 21.08
CA ASP A 88 -17.50 3.13 21.96
C ASP A 88 -16.90 2.74 23.32
N THR A 89 -16.79 1.44 23.60
CA THR A 89 -16.28 0.91 24.88
C THR A 89 -15.04 0.04 24.74
N ASP A 90 -15.00 -0.85 23.76
CA ASP A 90 -14.02 -1.92 23.67
C ASP A 90 -13.00 -1.65 22.58
N SER A 91 -11.75 -2.09 22.80
CA SER A 91 -10.76 -2.13 21.73
C SER A 91 -10.94 -3.38 20.88
N ILE A 92 -10.59 -3.26 19.60
CA ILE A 92 -10.52 -4.39 18.66
C ILE A 92 -9.08 -4.58 18.21
N TYR A 93 -8.80 -5.73 17.60
CA TYR A 93 -7.45 -6.09 17.18
C TYR A 93 -7.42 -6.46 15.72
N VAL A 94 -6.53 -5.87 14.94
CA VAL A 94 -6.29 -6.26 13.54
C VAL A 94 -4.98 -7.02 13.49
N LEU A 95 -5.07 -8.30 13.12
CA LEU A 95 -3.95 -9.23 13.10
C LEU A 95 -3.07 -9.04 11.87
N SER A 96 -3.68 -8.71 10.72
CA SER A 96 -2.96 -8.42 9.49
C SER A 96 -3.79 -7.60 8.51
N ALA A 97 -3.10 -6.85 7.66
CA ALA A 97 -3.65 -6.13 6.51
C ALA A 97 -2.86 -6.51 5.26
N LYS A 98 -3.37 -7.50 4.52
CA LYS A 98 -2.69 -8.04 3.32
C LYS A 98 -3.25 -7.39 2.07
N TYR A 99 -2.38 -6.83 1.23
CA TYR A 99 -2.73 -6.17 -0.03
C TYR A 99 -2.45 -7.08 -1.22
N PHE A 100 -3.43 -7.24 -2.11
CA PHE A 100 -3.36 -8.09 -3.29
C PHE A 100 -3.56 -7.29 -4.58
N ASP A 101 -2.87 -7.69 -5.64
CA ASP A 101 -3.09 -7.16 -6.99
C ASP A 101 -4.37 -7.71 -7.65
N THR A 102 -4.65 -7.20 -8.85
CA THR A 102 -5.79 -7.60 -9.69
C THR A 102 -5.80 -9.10 -10.04
N HIS A 103 -4.64 -9.77 -9.99
CA HIS A 103 -4.50 -11.18 -10.30
C HIS A 103 -4.55 -12.07 -9.04
N GLY A 104 -4.75 -11.47 -7.86
CA GLY A 104 -4.80 -12.18 -6.58
C GLY A 104 -3.42 -12.51 -6.01
N LYS A 105 -2.34 -11.90 -6.52
CA LYS A 105 -1.01 -12.04 -5.94
C LYS A 105 -0.87 -11.06 -4.78
N MET A 106 -0.41 -11.56 -3.62
CA MET A 106 -0.08 -10.70 -2.49
C MET A 106 1.10 -9.79 -2.86
N ILE A 107 0.91 -8.49 -2.75
CA ILE A 107 1.93 -7.47 -3.00
C ILE A 107 2.73 -7.24 -1.71
N ARG A 108 2.04 -6.92 -0.61
CA ARG A 108 2.65 -6.56 0.68
C ARG A 108 1.68 -6.76 1.85
N THR A 109 2.23 -6.74 3.05
CA THR A 109 1.51 -6.64 4.32
C THR A 109 1.96 -5.34 5.00
N TYR A 110 1.02 -4.63 5.63
CA TYR A 110 1.31 -3.31 6.21
C TYR A 110 1.84 -3.37 7.64
N PHE A 111 1.58 -4.47 8.35
CA PHE A 111 2.13 -4.77 9.67
C PHE A 111 2.12 -6.28 9.89
N ASP A 112 3.13 -6.77 10.62
CA ASP A 112 3.35 -8.21 10.85
C ASP A 112 3.08 -8.62 12.30
N GLN A 113 2.70 -7.66 13.13
CA GLN A 113 2.27 -7.88 14.51
C GLN A 113 0.84 -7.35 14.66
N PRO A 114 -0.01 -8.04 15.45
CA PRO A 114 -1.35 -7.55 15.74
C PRO A 114 -1.30 -6.13 16.28
N ILE A 115 -2.19 -5.28 15.77
CA ILE A 115 -2.39 -3.92 16.27
C ILE A 115 -3.73 -3.82 16.98
N TYR A 116 -3.84 -2.95 17.98
CA TYR A 116 -5.14 -2.59 18.54
C TYR A 116 -5.68 -1.31 17.88
N LEU A 117 -7.00 -1.20 17.83
CA LEU A 117 -7.71 0.06 17.63
C LEU A 117 -8.51 0.37 18.90
N ALA A 118 -8.27 1.54 19.50
CA ALA A 118 -9.00 2.02 20.66
C ALA A 118 -10.49 2.24 20.32
N PRO A 119 -11.38 2.38 21.31
CA PRO A 119 -12.78 2.69 21.06
C PRO A 119 -12.94 3.93 20.16
N MET A 120 -13.80 3.84 19.16
CA MET A 120 -14.05 4.85 18.12
C MET A 120 -12.83 5.26 17.28
N GLU A 121 -11.70 4.57 17.41
CA GLU A 121 -10.48 4.93 16.67
C GLU A 121 -10.58 4.54 15.19
N THR A 122 -10.00 5.39 14.34
CA THR A 122 -9.78 5.11 12.92
C THR A 122 -8.29 5.14 12.62
N VAL A 123 -7.81 4.13 11.93
CA VAL A 123 -6.44 4.06 11.40
C VAL A 123 -6.52 3.92 9.89
N GLU A 124 -5.61 4.56 9.17
CA GLU A 124 -5.64 4.62 7.71
C GLU A 124 -4.39 4.02 7.09
N ILE A 125 -4.59 3.33 5.98
CA ILE A 125 -3.54 2.92 5.04
C ILE A 125 -3.75 3.73 3.77
N ILE A 126 -2.70 4.42 3.31
CA ILE A 126 -2.73 5.22 2.09
C ILE A 126 -1.90 4.53 1.01
N ILE A 127 -2.50 4.34 -0.16
CA ILE A 127 -1.85 3.92 -1.39
C ILE A 127 -1.75 5.17 -2.25
N ASP A 128 -0.53 5.62 -2.49
CA ASP A 128 -0.25 6.82 -3.30
C ASP A 128 -0.68 6.62 -4.75
N GLU A 129 -1.01 7.71 -5.45
CA GLU A 129 -1.46 7.66 -6.85
C GLU A 129 -0.41 7.06 -7.80
N GLU A 130 0.87 7.14 -7.44
CA GLU A 130 1.98 6.56 -8.19
C GLU A 130 2.09 5.04 -8.00
N ASP A 131 1.54 4.49 -6.89
CA ASP A 131 1.52 3.05 -6.63
C ASP A 131 0.41 2.37 -7.45
N VAL A 132 0.75 1.99 -8.68
CA VAL A 132 -0.13 1.24 -9.58
C VAL A 132 -0.03 -0.28 -9.41
N THR A 133 0.68 -0.78 -8.41
CA THR A 133 0.94 -2.22 -8.27
C THR A 133 -0.33 -3.04 -8.03
N GLY A 134 -1.39 -2.41 -7.50
CA GLY A 134 -2.70 -3.04 -7.34
C GLY A 134 -3.46 -3.27 -8.66
N GLY A 135 -3.22 -2.44 -9.66
CA GLY A 135 -4.00 -2.41 -10.89
C GLY A 135 -5.47 -2.02 -10.67
N THR A 136 -6.36 -2.61 -11.49
CA THR A 136 -7.78 -2.25 -11.58
C THR A 136 -8.73 -3.08 -10.72
N GLY A 137 -8.23 -4.01 -9.94
CA GLY A 137 -9.02 -4.95 -9.13
C GLY A 137 -8.31 -5.40 -7.87
N SER A 138 -7.45 -4.55 -7.30
CA SER A 138 -6.77 -4.86 -6.04
C SER A 138 -7.73 -4.97 -4.85
N ASN A 139 -7.24 -5.54 -3.76
CA ASN A 139 -8.03 -5.71 -2.55
C ASN A 139 -7.16 -5.82 -1.31
N PHE A 140 -7.79 -5.56 -0.18
CA PHE A 140 -7.27 -5.91 1.14
C PHE A 140 -8.02 -7.12 1.71
N LEU A 141 -7.27 -7.99 2.36
CA LEU A 141 -7.82 -8.95 3.31
C LEU A 141 -7.33 -8.58 4.71
N PHE A 142 -8.28 -8.18 5.56
CA PHE A 142 -8.04 -7.91 6.96
C PHE A 142 -8.40 -9.14 7.79
N GLU A 143 -7.49 -9.55 8.65
CA GLU A 143 -7.76 -10.54 9.70
C GLU A 143 -7.84 -9.80 11.02
N TRP A 144 -8.89 -10.03 11.80
CA TRP A 144 -9.15 -9.26 13.01
C TRP A 144 -9.72 -10.14 14.12
N LYS A 145 -9.62 -9.65 15.35
CA LYS A 145 -10.21 -10.24 16.55
C LYS A 145 -10.97 -9.20 17.35
N ALA A 146 -12.11 -9.61 17.90
CA ALA A 146 -12.95 -8.79 18.77
C ALA A 146 -13.70 -9.69 19.78
N SER A 147 -14.19 -9.11 20.87
CA SER A 147 -15.10 -9.84 21.77
C SER A 147 -16.42 -10.13 21.06
N THR A 148 -17.11 -11.20 21.46
CA THR A 148 -18.46 -11.55 20.95
C THR A 148 -19.49 -10.45 21.13
N THR A 149 -19.28 -9.57 22.11
CA THR A 149 -20.17 -8.44 22.44
C THR A 149 -19.75 -7.13 21.77
N THR A 150 -18.55 -7.08 21.18
CA THR A 150 -18.02 -5.88 20.54
C THR A 150 -18.45 -5.86 19.07
N PRO A 151 -18.96 -4.74 18.54
CA PRO A 151 -19.21 -4.59 17.11
C PRO A 151 -17.98 -4.93 16.26
N GLU A 152 -18.20 -5.54 15.10
CA GLU A 152 -17.11 -5.84 14.17
C GLU A 152 -16.44 -4.56 13.65
N PRO A 153 -15.13 -4.59 13.33
CA PRO A 153 -14.49 -3.49 12.63
C PRO A 153 -15.19 -3.16 11.32
N MET A 154 -15.34 -1.86 11.06
CA MET A 154 -15.75 -1.36 9.76
C MET A 154 -14.51 -1.03 8.93
N PHE A 155 -14.42 -1.62 7.74
CA PHE A 155 -13.37 -1.33 6.77
C PHE A 155 -13.98 -0.59 5.59
N GLU A 156 -13.42 0.56 5.24
CA GLU A 156 -13.89 1.41 4.14
C GLU A 156 -12.72 1.77 3.25
N GLY A 157 -12.96 1.79 1.94
CA GLY A 157 -12.03 2.31 0.96
C GLY A 157 -12.57 3.62 0.42
N VAL A 158 -11.74 4.65 0.35
CA VAL A 158 -12.02 5.91 -0.33
C VAL A 158 -11.00 6.06 -1.45
N MET A 159 -11.46 6.24 -2.68
CA MET A 159 -10.59 6.47 -3.82
C MET A 159 -10.84 7.86 -4.36
N ASN A 160 -9.78 8.56 -4.70
CA ASN A 160 -9.86 9.89 -5.29
C ASN A 160 -8.81 10.11 -6.37
N SER A 161 -9.13 10.95 -7.34
CA SER A 161 -8.15 11.50 -8.27
C SER A 161 -8.53 12.94 -8.64
N THR A 162 -7.52 13.79 -8.66
CA THR A 162 -7.61 15.22 -9.01
C THR A 162 -6.93 15.53 -10.34
N ASN A 163 -6.40 14.51 -11.04
CA ASN A 163 -5.56 14.67 -12.23
C ASN A 163 -6.29 15.18 -13.50
N ARG A 164 -7.55 15.65 -13.40
CA ARG A 164 -8.35 16.18 -14.51
C ARG A 164 -9.29 17.31 -14.07
N GLN A 165 -9.89 17.99 -15.05
CA GLN A 165 -10.84 19.10 -14.86
C GLN A 165 -12.11 18.73 -14.06
N GLN A 166 -12.38 17.44 -13.88
CA GLN A 166 -13.36 16.92 -12.92
C GLN A 166 -12.64 15.94 -11.99
N GLY A 167 -12.65 16.25 -10.70
CA GLY A 167 -12.26 15.28 -9.67
C GLY A 167 -13.29 14.16 -9.60
N LEU A 168 -12.81 12.95 -9.31
CA LEU A 168 -13.68 11.82 -9.01
C LEU A 168 -13.34 11.31 -7.63
N SER A 169 -14.38 10.89 -6.90
CA SER A 169 -14.22 10.17 -5.64
C SER A 169 -15.34 9.17 -5.48
N PHE A 170 -15.03 7.99 -4.96
CA PHE A 170 -16.02 6.97 -4.63
C PHE A 170 -15.53 6.16 -3.44
N THR A 171 -16.45 5.42 -2.84
CA THR A 171 -16.16 4.56 -1.69
C THR A 171 -16.49 3.11 -1.98
N THR A 172 -15.85 2.24 -1.20
CA THR A 172 -16.13 0.81 -1.14
C THR A 172 -16.25 0.40 0.31
N GLN A 173 -17.09 -0.58 0.60
CA GLN A 173 -17.24 -1.12 1.95
C GLN A 173 -16.71 -2.53 2.02
N GLY A 174 -16.06 -2.84 3.15
CA GLY A 174 -15.58 -4.17 3.45
C GLY A 174 -16.74 -5.15 3.63
N LYS A 175 -16.56 -6.37 3.16
CA LYS A 175 -17.50 -7.48 3.34
C LYS A 175 -16.86 -8.56 4.20
N ARG A 176 -17.52 -8.95 5.29
CA ARG A 176 -17.10 -10.12 6.08
C ARG A 176 -17.16 -11.37 5.21
N VAL A 177 -16.05 -12.11 5.18
CA VAL A 177 -15.89 -13.36 4.41
C VAL A 177 -15.64 -14.58 5.29
N LYS A 178 -15.33 -14.37 6.58
CA LYS A 178 -15.24 -15.40 7.61
C LYS A 178 -15.47 -14.76 8.98
#